data_AF-A0AAX3ENY9-F1
#
_entry.id   AF-A0AAX3ENY9-F1
#
_cell.length_a   1.000
_cell.length_b   1.000
_cell.length_c   1.000
_cell.angle_alpha   90.00
_cell.angle_beta   90.00
_cell.angle_gamma   90.00
#
_symmetry.space_group_name_H-M   'P 1'
#
loop_
_entity.id
_entity.type
_entity.pdbx_description
1 polymer ?
#
loop_
_entity_poly.entity_id
_entity_poly.type
_entity_poly.pdbx_seq_one_letter_code
_entity_poly.pdbx_strand_id
1 'polypeptide(L)'
;MDRATAHQINTLEDQSAGWVAKHLVMAGRLIDIEPELAFQHALAASRRGGRLSAVREAVGLTAYAAGHYGEALREFRTYRRISGSNAHLPVMADCERGLGRPDRALDMVRSPEAQDLDAPGKVELAIVASGARADLNQLDAAVAELEIPQLDINRAFSYSPRLFRAYAEALTAAGRAEEATKWERQAVVAENALGVGEFAEPEIVDLGWDEEEGAAARKPRFQKTDGGTDVVQADPETVIAEAAAADAAHDDVEVDDAEADYFESDDPESDIDSIDEDADEDADEEQEEGQEEAGEGNRNG
;
A
#
# COMPACT_ATOMS: atom_id res chain seq x y z
N MET A 1 12.31 1.99 7.17
CA MET A 1 12.13 0.54 6.88
C MET A 1 12.01 -0.17 8.20
N ASP A 2 10.99 -1.01 8.37
CA ASP A 2 10.78 -1.78 9.59
C ASP A 2 11.66 -3.06 9.65
N ARG A 3 11.60 -3.77 10.78
CA ARG A 3 12.40 -4.97 11.04
C ARG A 3 11.94 -6.21 10.26
N ALA A 4 10.64 -6.33 9.98
CA ALA A 4 10.09 -7.49 9.27
C ALA A 4 10.45 -7.42 7.78
N THR A 5 10.30 -6.25 7.17
CA THR A 5 10.77 -5.94 5.82
C THR A 5 12.28 -6.19 5.68
N ALA A 6 13.09 -5.70 6.63
CA ALA A 6 14.53 -5.97 6.62
C ALA A 6 14.86 -7.47 6.71
N HIS A 7 14.14 -8.24 7.54
CA HIS A 7 14.33 -9.70 7.64
C HIS A 7 13.98 -10.41 6.32
N GLN A 8 12.89 -10.05 5.65
CA GLN A 8 12.54 -10.59 4.33
C GLN A 8 13.63 -10.30 3.28
N ILE A 9 14.13 -9.06 3.23
CA ILE A 9 15.14 -8.65 2.25
C ILE A 9 16.47 -9.37 2.47
N ASN A 10 16.85 -9.64 3.73
CA ASN A 10 18.05 -10.40 4.09
C ASN A 10 17.99 -11.90 3.71
N THR A 11 16.86 -12.40 3.17
CA THR A 11 16.81 -13.74 2.56
C THR A 11 17.34 -13.76 1.11
N LEU A 12 17.54 -12.59 0.50
CA LEU A 12 18.15 -12.45 -0.83
C LEU A 12 19.67 -12.42 -0.72
N GLU A 13 20.37 -12.74 -1.82
CA GLU A 13 21.81 -12.51 -1.94
C GLU A 13 22.18 -11.04 -1.68
N ASP A 14 23.32 -10.77 -1.02
CA ASP A 14 23.75 -9.44 -0.57
C ASP A 14 23.58 -8.31 -1.62
N GLN A 15 23.93 -8.58 -2.89
CA GLN A 15 23.80 -7.62 -3.98
C GLN A 15 22.35 -7.31 -4.34
N SER A 16 21.46 -8.30 -4.25
CA SER A 16 20.02 -8.18 -4.47
C SER A 16 19.33 -7.56 -3.25
N ALA A 17 19.70 -7.95 -2.04
CA ALA A 17 19.24 -7.36 -0.78
C ALA A 17 19.54 -5.85 -0.74
N GLY A 18 20.81 -5.46 -0.99
CA GLY A 18 21.23 -4.06 -1.02
C GLY A 18 20.61 -3.23 -2.16
N TRP A 19 20.24 -3.87 -3.28
CA TRP A 19 19.51 -3.22 -4.37
C TRP A 19 18.05 -2.95 -3.97
N VAL A 20 17.34 -3.99 -3.53
CA VAL A 20 15.93 -3.92 -3.10
C VAL A 20 15.77 -2.91 -1.97
N ALA A 21 16.63 -2.95 -0.95
CA ALA A 21 16.55 -2.05 0.20
C ALA A 21 16.64 -0.56 -0.21
N LYS A 22 17.59 -0.20 -1.09
CA LYS A 22 17.74 1.18 -1.59
C LYS A 22 16.50 1.66 -2.34
N HIS A 23 15.97 0.81 -3.21
CA HIS A 23 14.78 1.13 -3.99
C HIS A 23 13.52 1.29 -3.12
N LEU A 24 13.31 0.41 -2.12
CA LEU A 24 12.20 0.53 -1.18
C LEU A 24 12.30 1.77 -0.29
N VAL A 25 13.51 2.15 0.14
CA VAL A 25 13.73 3.40 0.89
C VAL A 25 13.42 4.63 0.04
N MET A 26 13.80 4.64 -1.25
CA MET A 26 13.44 5.75 -2.15
C MET A 26 11.94 5.78 -2.46
N ALA A 27 11.31 4.63 -2.70
CA ALA A 27 9.86 4.54 -2.88
C ALA A 27 9.10 5.13 -1.67
N GLY A 28 9.44 4.71 -0.44
CA GLY A 28 8.80 5.25 0.77
C GLY A 28 9.09 6.73 1.08
N ARG A 29 10.16 7.31 0.51
CA ARG A 29 10.44 8.75 0.63
C ARG A 29 9.71 9.62 -0.40
N LEU A 30 9.38 9.03 -1.55
CA LEU A 30 8.80 9.74 -2.68
C LEU A 30 7.29 9.54 -2.80
N ILE A 31 6.69 8.59 -2.09
CA ILE A 31 5.28 8.22 -2.25
C ILE A 31 4.30 9.41 -2.09
N ASP A 32 4.60 10.36 -1.19
CA ASP A 32 3.77 11.56 -0.95
C ASP A 32 4.22 12.80 -1.75
N ILE A 33 5.31 12.71 -2.53
CA ILE A 33 5.96 13.85 -3.22
C ILE A 33 5.96 13.65 -4.74
N GLU A 34 6.44 12.50 -5.20
CA GLU A 34 6.51 12.07 -6.60
C GLU A 34 6.01 10.61 -6.72
N PRO A 35 4.69 10.35 -6.60
CA PRO A 35 4.15 8.99 -6.51
C PRO A 35 4.54 8.08 -7.69
N GLU A 36 4.57 8.63 -8.91
CA GLU A 36 4.97 7.91 -10.12
C GLU A 36 6.45 7.48 -10.07
N LEU A 37 7.35 8.33 -9.57
CA LEU A 37 8.75 7.98 -9.38
C LEU A 37 8.92 6.96 -8.25
N ALA A 38 8.13 7.07 -7.18
CA ALA A 38 8.08 6.08 -6.10
C ALA A 38 7.67 4.70 -6.62
N PHE A 39 6.66 4.64 -7.50
CA PHE A 39 6.21 3.43 -8.17
C PHE A 39 7.28 2.83 -9.07
N GLN A 40 7.99 3.64 -9.86
CA GLN A 40 9.14 3.19 -10.65
C GLN A 40 10.27 2.63 -9.77
N HIS A 41 10.53 3.21 -8.60
CA HIS A 41 11.46 2.63 -7.63
C HIS A 41 10.98 1.28 -7.08
N ALA A 42 9.70 1.13 -6.74
CA ALA A 42 9.13 -0.13 -6.28
C ALA A 42 9.18 -1.23 -7.37
N LEU A 43 8.86 -0.90 -8.62
CA LEU A 43 9.03 -1.80 -9.77
C LEU A 43 10.50 -2.20 -9.99
N ALA A 44 11.45 -1.30 -9.78
CA ALA A 44 12.87 -1.63 -9.85
C ALA A 44 13.34 -2.55 -8.70
N ALA A 45 12.68 -2.52 -7.54
CA ALA A 45 12.86 -3.51 -6.48
C ALA A 45 12.23 -4.88 -6.84
N SER A 46 11.03 -4.90 -7.44
CA SER A 46 10.33 -6.15 -7.78
C SER A 46 11.13 -7.05 -8.74
N ARG A 47 11.94 -6.47 -9.63
CA ARG A 47 12.88 -7.19 -10.51
C ARG A 47 13.87 -8.11 -9.80
N ARG A 48 14.17 -7.88 -8.51
CA ARG A 48 15.06 -8.74 -7.69
C ARG A 48 14.42 -9.26 -6.40
N GLY A 49 13.28 -8.69 -5.99
CA GLY A 49 12.59 -9.02 -4.74
C GLY A 49 11.13 -9.44 -4.92
N GLY A 50 10.62 -9.64 -6.14
CA GLY A 50 9.19 -9.88 -6.43
C GLY A 50 8.56 -11.16 -5.88
N ARG A 51 9.27 -11.93 -5.05
CA ARG A 51 8.71 -13.05 -4.25
C ARG A 51 8.45 -12.65 -2.78
N LEU A 52 8.97 -11.51 -2.32
CA LEU A 52 8.80 -11.01 -0.97
C LEU A 52 7.48 -10.24 -0.84
N SER A 53 6.70 -10.50 0.22
CA SER A 53 5.45 -9.78 0.45
C SER A 53 5.67 -8.28 0.65
N ALA A 54 6.73 -7.88 1.37
CA ALA A 54 7.06 -6.45 1.56
C ALA A 54 7.37 -5.71 0.25
N VAL A 55 7.86 -6.41 -0.78
CA VAL A 55 8.08 -5.81 -2.11
C VAL A 55 6.77 -5.69 -2.88
N ARG A 56 5.89 -6.70 -2.80
CA ARG A 56 4.53 -6.66 -3.37
C ARG A 56 3.68 -5.54 -2.76
N GLU A 57 3.76 -5.39 -1.44
CA GLU A 57 3.14 -4.31 -0.67
C GLU A 57 3.61 -2.93 -1.13
N ALA A 58 4.93 -2.73 -1.28
CA ALA A 58 5.49 -1.47 -1.73
C ALA A 58 5.09 -1.12 -3.17
N VAL A 59 5.04 -2.09 -4.09
CA VAL A 59 4.53 -1.87 -5.46
C VAL A 59 3.04 -1.52 -5.41
N GLY A 60 2.23 -2.24 -4.62
CA GLY A 60 0.80 -1.99 -4.48
C GLY A 60 0.49 -0.59 -3.92
N LEU A 61 1.16 -0.18 -2.84
CA LEU A 61 0.97 1.13 -2.21
C LEU A 61 1.41 2.29 -3.11
N THR A 62 2.55 2.15 -3.80
CA THR A 62 3.02 3.20 -4.72
C THR A 62 2.21 3.27 -6.00
N ALA A 63 1.75 2.12 -6.54
CA ALA A 63 0.79 2.09 -7.64
C ALA A 63 -0.52 2.78 -7.26
N TYR A 64 -1.03 2.53 -6.04
CA TYR A 64 -2.22 3.19 -5.52
C TYR A 64 -2.04 4.71 -5.42
N ALA A 65 -0.94 5.17 -4.82
CA ALA A 65 -0.62 6.61 -4.71
C ALA A 65 -0.44 7.29 -6.08
N ALA A 66 0.03 6.56 -7.10
CA ALA A 66 0.15 7.03 -8.48
C ALA A 66 -1.16 6.91 -9.31
N GLY A 67 -2.25 6.38 -8.72
CA GLY A 67 -3.54 6.20 -9.41
C GLY A 67 -3.63 4.97 -10.32
N HIS A 68 -2.63 4.09 -10.32
CA HIS A 68 -2.62 2.84 -11.09
C HIS A 68 -3.44 1.73 -10.39
N TYR A 69 -4.71 2.00 -10.12
CA TYR A 69 -5.59 1.15 -9.29
C TYR A 69 -5.66 -0.31 -9.75
N GLY A 70 -5.62 -0.56 -11.06
CA GLY A 70 -5.59 -1.92 -11.62
C GLY A 70 -4.32 -2.70 -11.30
N GLU A 71 -3.16 -2.03 -11.27
CA GLU A 71 -1.88 -2.63 -10.86
C GLU A 71 -1.86 -2.84 -9.35
N ALA A 72 -2.22 -1.80 -8.58
CA ALA A 72 -2.30 -1.85 -7.12
C ALA A 72 -3.12 -3.05 -6.64
N LEU A 73 -4.29 -3.26 -7.24
CA LEU A 73 -5.20 -4.35 -6.91
C LEU A 73 -4.64 -5.74 -7.26
N ARG A 74 -3.86 -5.90 -8.34
CA ARG A 74 -3.12 -7.15 -8.65
C ARG A 74 -2.06 -7.45 -7.59
N GLU A 75 -1.32 -6.43 -7.19
CA GLU A 75 -0.23 -6.54 -6.22
C GLU A 75 -0.77 -6.81 -4.80
N PHE A 76 -1.86 -6.15 -4.38
CA PHE A 76 -2.50 -6.43 -3.08
C PHE A 76 -3.13 -7.83 -3.02
N ARG A 77 -3.75 -8.33 -4.10
CA ARG A 77 -4.20 -9.73 -4.20
C ARG A 77 -3.03 -10.70 -4.03
N THR A 78 -1.89 -10.40 -4.66
CA THR A 78 -0.67 -11.20 -4.55
C THR A 78 -0.05 -11.14 -3.15
N TYR A 79 0.03 -9.95 -2.55
CA TYR A 79 0.46 -9.74 -1.17
C TYR A 79 -0.39 -10.56 -0.20
N ARG A 80 -1.72 -10.50 -0.31
CA ARG A 80 -2.66 -11.22 0.56
C ARG A 80 -2.46 -12.73 0.47
N ARG A 81 -2.28 -13.27 -0.75
CA ARG A 81 -1.97 -14.70 -0.97
C ARG A 81 -0.64 -15.14 -0.35
N ILE A 82 0.39 -14.29 -0.35
CA ILE A 82 1.73 -14.63 0.18
C ILE A 82 1.82 -14.43 1.71
N SER A 83 1.15 -13.41 2.24
CA SER A 83 1.25 -13.00 3.65
C SER A 83 0.13 -13.54 4.55
N GLY A 84 -1.01 -13.91 3.97
CA GLY A 84 -2.26 -14.16 4.72
C GLY A 84 -2.90 -12.89 5.30
N SER A 85 -2.34 -11.70 5.06
CA SER A 85 -2.79 -10.45 5.70
C SER A 85 -3.90 -9.76 4.93
N ASN A 86 -5.00 -9.48 5.64
CA ASN A 86 -6.14 -8.71 5.14
C ASN A 86 -5.96 -7.18 5.30
N ALA A 87 -4.82 -6.69 5.80
CA ALA A 87 -4.63 -5.28 6.17
C ALA A 87 -4.95 -4.27 5.06
N HIS A 88 -4.69 -4.60 3.79
CA HIS A 88 -4.95 -3.73 2.64
C HIS A 88 -6.34 -3.89 2.01
N LEU A 89 -7.27 -4.61 2.64
CA LEU A 89 -8.65 -4.74 2.17
C LEU A 89 -9.35 -3.37 1.94
N PRO A 90 -9.17 -2.33 2.79
CA PRO A 90 -9.72 -1.00 2.50
C PRO A 90 -9.16 -0.41 1.20
N VAL A 91 -7.85 -0.50 0.99
CA VAL A 91 -7.16 0.02 -0.22
C VAL A 91 -7.61 -0.75 -1.47
N MET A 92 -7.82 -2.07 -1.36
CA MET A 92 -8.37 -2.88 -2.46
C MET A 92 -9.80 -2.47 -2.83
N ALA A 93 -10.64 -2.17 -1.84
CA ALA A 93 -11.99 -1.69 -2.08
C ALA A 93 -11.98 -0.28 -2.69
N ASP A 94 -11.07 0.61 -2.27
CA ASP A 94 -10.89 1.92 -2.89
C ASP A 94 -10.37 1.80 -4.34
N CYS A 95 -9.48 0.84 -4.63
CA CYS A 95 -9.06 0.55 -6.01
C CYS A 95 -10.24 0.17 -6.92
N GLU A 96 -11.19 -0.65 -6.48
CA GLU A 96 -12.39 -0.95 -7.28
C GLU A 96 -13.26 0.31 -7.46
N ARG A 97 -13.35 1.19 -6.43
CA ARG A 97 -14.04 2.49 -6.55
C ARG A 97 -13.36 3.41 -7.58
N GLY A 98 -12.04 3.56 -7.53
CA GLY A 98 -11.22 4.29 -8.49
C GLY A 98 -11.24 3.72 -9.92
N LEU A 99 -11.60 2.43 -10.08
CA LEU A 99 -11.89 1.79 -11.37
C LEU A 99 -13.35 1.95 -11.83
N GLY A 100 -14.15 2.78 -11.15
CA GLY A 100 -15.55 3.03 -11.47
C GLY A 100 -16.51 1.90 -11.08
N ARG A 101 -16.16 1.09 -10.07
CA ARG A 101 -16.92 -0.10 -9.63
C ARG A 101 -17.33 -0.02 -8.15
N PRO A 102 -18.10 1.01 -7.73
CA PRO A 102 -18.49 1.19 -6.33
C PRO A 102 -19.23 -0.02 -5.75
N ASP A 103 -20.04 -0.74 -6.54
CA ASP A 103 -20.71 -1.97 -6.08
C ASP A 103 -19.70 -3.05 -5.64
N ARG A 104 -18.59 -3.22 -6.37
CA ARG A 104 -17.52 -4.18 -6.00
C ARG A 104 -16.82 -3.78 -4.72
N ALA A 105 -16.66 -2.47 -4.46
CA ALA A 105 -16.15 -1.98 -3.19
C ALA A 105 -17.10 -2.34 -2.02
N LEU A 106 -18.42 -2.14 -2.21
CA LEU A 106 -19.43 -2.51 -1.21
C LEU A 106 -19.54 -4.02 -0.97
N ASP A 107 -19.28 -4.85 -1.98
CA ASP A 107 -19.20 -6.31 -1.80
C ASP A 107 -17.97 -6.70 -0.94
N MET A 108 -16.81 -6.06 -1.14
CA MET A 108 -15.63 -6.27 -0.28
C MET A 108 -15.88 -5.85 1.17
N VAL A 109 -16.64 -4.78 1.41
CA VAL A 109 -17.03 -4.32 2.76
C VAL A 109 -17.86 -5.39 3.51
N ARG A 110 -18.63 -6.20 2.79
CA ARG A 110 -19.49 -7.27 3.33
C ARG A 110 -18.79 -8.63 3.46
N SER A 111 -17.53 -8.73 3.04
CA SER A 111 -16.76 -9.97 3.07
C SER A 111 -16.51 -10.46 4.51
N PRO A 112 -16.36 -11.78 4.76
CA PRO A 112 -15.94 -12.29 6.06
C PRO A 112 -14.62 -11.67 6.55
N GLU A 113 -13.66 -11.47 5.64
CA GLU A 113 -12.33 -10.92 5.90
C GLU A 113 -12.36 -9.49 6.47
N ALA A 114 -13.41 -8.72 6.19
CA ALA A 114 -13.62 -7.39 6.78
C ALA A 114 -13.81 -7.44 8.31
N GLN A 115 -14.25 -8.58 8.85
CA GLN A 115 -14.45 -8.76 10.29
C GLN A 115 -13.13 -8.93 11.04
N ASP A 116 -12.07 -9.40 10.37
CA ASP A 116 -10.73 -9.62 10.96
C ASP A 116 -9.91 -8.33 11.10
N LEU A 117 -10.31 -7.25 10.42
CA LEU A 117 -9.62 -5.96 10.48
C LEU A 117 -9.59 -5.38 11.90
N ASP A 118 -8.51 -4.68 12.23
CA ASP A 118 -8.40 -3.93 13.48
C ASP A 118 -9.27 -2.66 13.45
N ALA A 119 -9.26 -1.87 14.53
CA ALA A 119 -10.08 -0.66 14.60
C ALA A 119 -9.72 0.38 13.50
N PRO A 120 -8.43 0.71 13.26
CA PRO A 120 -8.01 1.49 12.09
C PRO A 120 -8.52 0.92 10.75
N GLY A 121 -8.30 -0.37 10.47
CA GLY A 121 -8.69 -0.99 9.20
C GLY A 121 -10.21 -0.95 8.98
N LYS A 122 -11.02 -1.17 10.02
CA LYS A 122 -12.48 -1.03 9.97
C LYS A 122 -12.94 0.40 9.70
N VAL A 123 -12.22 1.40 10.24
CA VAL A 123 -12.50 2.81 9.99
C VAL A 123 -12.20 3.19 8.55
N GLU A 124 -11.04 2.79 8.01
CA GLU A 124 -10.72 3.04 6.60
C GLU A 124 -11.71 2.32 5.67
N LEU A 125 -12.10 1.08 5.97
CA LEU A 125 -13.10 0.36 5.17
C LEU A 125 -14.47 1.05 5.17
N ALA A 126 -14.90 1.61 6.31
CA ALA A 126 -16.14 2.37 6.42
C ALA A 126 -16.08 3.70 5.63
N ILE A 127 -14.94 4.39 5.63
CA ILE A 127 -14.71 5.59 4.80
C ILE A 127 -14.79 5.23 3.32
N VAL A 128 -14.20 4.11 2.91
CA VAL A 128 -14.26 3.60 1.53
C VAL A 128 -15.69 3.22 1.13
N ALA A 129 -16.45 2.59 2.03
CA ALA A 129 -17.86 2.26 1.83
C ALA A 129 -18.73 3.51 1.67
N SER A 130 -18.51 4.53 2.52
CA SER A 130 -19.18 5.83 2.46
C SER A 130 -18.95 6.51 1.10
N GLY A 131 -17.71 6.55 0.63
CA GLY A 131 -17.36 7.04 -0.71
C GLY A 131 -18.09 6.27 -1.81
N ALA A 132 -18.11 4.93 -1.74
CA ALA A 132 -18.80 4.10 -2.75
C ALA A 132 -20.33 4.34 -2.78
N ARG A 133 -20.95 4.64 -1.63
CA ARG A 133 -22.36 5.09 -1.57
C ARG A 133 -22.54 6.48 -2.17
N ALA A 134 -21.61 7.40 -1.93
CA ALA A 134 -21.66 8.76 -2.48
C ALA A 134 -21.55 8.75 -4.02
N ASP A 135 -20.69 7.91 -4.60
CA ASP A 135 -20.56 7.72 -6.05
C ASP A 135 -21.85 7.18 -6.69
N LEU A 136 -22.59 6.34 -5.95
CA LEU A 136 -23.92 5.85 -6.34
C LEU A 136 -25.05 6.88 -6.04
N ASN A 137 -24.71 8.10 -5.60
CA ASN A 137 -25.62 9.16 -5.18
C ASN A 137 -26.58 8.73 -4.03
N GLN A 138 -26.14 7.80 -3.18
CA GLN A 138 -26.88 7.27 -2.02
C GLN A 138 -26.46 7.99 -0.73
N LEU A 139 -26.64 9.32 -0.68
CA LEU A 139 -25.99 10.18 0.32
C LEU A 139 -26.36 9.86 1.78
N ASP A 140 -27.63 9.55 2.08
CA ASP A 140 -28.04 9.11 3.42
C ASP A 140 -27.39 7.77 3.82
N ALA A 141 -27.22 6.86 2.85
CA ALA A 141 -26.52 5.59 3.09
C ALA A 141 -25.01 5.83 3.31
N ALA A 142 -24.40 6.77 2.59
CA ALA A 142 -23.01 7.16 2.79
C ALA A 142 -22.74 7.63 4.23
N VAL A 143 -23.65 8.41 4.81
CA VAL A 143 -23.59 8.79 6.23
C VAL A 143 -23.72 7.55 7.12
N ALA A 144 -24.68 6.66 6.84
CA ALA A 144 -24.92 5.46 7.66
C ALA A 144 -23.75 4.46 7.68
N GLU A 145 -23.00 4.28 6.58
CA GLU A 145 -21.81 3.40 6.56
C GLU A 145 -20.71 3.85 7.57
N LEU A 146 -20.70 5.14 7.96
CA LEU A 146 -19.75 5.71 8.92
C LEU A 146 -20.21 5.66 10.38
N GLU A 147 -21.46 5.28 10.66
CA GLU A 147 -22.03 5.20 12.02
C GLU A 147 -21.59 3.92 12.77
N ILE A 148 -20.29 3.62 12.68
CA ILE A 148 -19.61 2.47 13.27
C ILE A 148 -19.27 2.71 14.76
N PRO A 149 -19.03 1.65 15.57
CA PRO A 149 -18.66 1.79 16.99
C PRO A 149 -17.42 2.65 17.29
N GLN A 150 -16.56 2.86 16.29
CA GLN A 150 -15.37 3.70 16.35
C GLN A 150 -15.67 5.20 16.27
N LEU A 151 -16.87 5.60 15.84
CA LEU A 151 -17.34 6.99 15.78
C LEU A 151 -17.75 7.50 17.19
N ASP A 152 -16.84 7.43 18.17
CA ASP A 152 -17.04 8.01 19.51
C ASP A 152 -16.48 9.43 19.55
N ILE A 153 -17.38 10.42 19.51
CA ILE A 153 -17.06 11.85 19.57
C ILE A 153 -16.18 12.24 20.78
N ASN A 154 -16.18 11.43 21.86
CA ASN A 154 -15.46 11.72 23.10
C ASN A 154 -14.04 11.13 23.13
N ARG A 155 -13.60 10.40 22.09
CA ARG A 155 -12.30 9.72 22.06
C ARG A 155 -11.47 10.10 20.83
N ALA A 156 -10.23 10.49 21.08
CA ALA A 156 -9.21 10.68 20.06
C ALA A 156 -8.30 9.45 19.99
N PHE A 157 -8.58 8.55 19.04
CA PHE A 157 -7.64 7.54 18.56
C PHE A 157 -6.94 8.04 17.30
N SER A 158 -5.86 7.38 16.87
CA SER A 158 -5.10 7.77 15.66
C SER A 158 -5.97 7.94 14.41
N TYR A 159 -7.04 7.14 14.27
CA TYR A 159 -7.99 7.22 13.16
C TYR A 159 -9.11 8.26 13.37
N SER A 160 -9.36 8.75 14.59
CA SER A 160 -10.52 9.60 14.91
C SER A 160 -10.59 10.89 14.09
N PRO A 161 -9.50 11.67 13.89
CA PRO A 161 -9.56 12.88 13.07
C PRO A 161 -10.03 12.64 11.63
N ARG A 162 -9.55 11.56 11.00
CA ARG A 162 -9.87 11.18 9.62
C ARG A 162 -11.32 10.71 9.50
N LEU A 163 -11.79 9.89 10.45
CA LEU A 163 -13.18 9.49 10.54
C LEU A 163 -14.14 10.68 10.76
N PHE A 164 -13.79 11.62 11.64
CA PHE A 164 -14.64 12.78 11.93
C PHE A 164 -14.74 13.72 10.73
N ARG A 165 -13.67 13.88 9.93
CA ARG A 165 -13.73 14.60 8.64
C ARG A 165 -14.63 13.89 7.63
N ALA A 166 -14.40 12.60 7.38
CA ALA A 166 -15.22 11.83 6.44
C ALA A 166 -16.72 11.87 6.82
N TYR A 167 -17.04 11.80 8.12
CA TYR A 167 -18.42 11.92 8.58
C TYR A 167 -19.00 13.31 8.38
N ALA A 168 -18.22 14.38 8.62
CA ALA A 168 -18.65 15.74 8.32
C ALA A 168 -18.86 15.99 6.81
N GLU A 169 -17.99 15.45 5.96
CA GLU A 169 -18.11 15.52 4.50
C GLU A 169 -19.37 14.80 4.01
N ALA A 170 -19.61 13.57 4.48
CA ALA A 170 -20.82 12.81 4.17
C ALA A 170 -22.11 13.52 4.67
N LEU A 171 -22.09 14.06 5.89
CA LEU A 171 -23.20 14.86 6.43
C LEU A 171 -23.46 16.12 5.58
N THR A 172 -22.40 16.79 5.13
CA THR A 172 -22.50 17.98 4.27
C THR A 172 -23.12 17.63 2.91
N ALA A 173 -22.69 16.52 2.29
CA ALA A 173 -23.28 16.02 1.06
C ALA A 173 -24.77 15.69 1.22
N ALA A 174 -25.17 15.08 2.35
CA ALA A 174 -26.56 14.82 2.72
C ALA A 174 -27.35 16.07 3.18
N GLY A 175 -26.76 17.27 3.15
CA GLY A 175 -27.41 18.52 3.54
C GLY A 175 -27.53 18.77 5.06
N ARG A 176 -26.92 17.93 5.90
CA ARG A 176 -26.95 17.99 7.38
C ARG A 176 -25.84 18.92 7.93
N ALA A 177 -25.75 20.13 7.40
CA ALA A 177 -24.64 21.06 7.61
C ALA A 177 -24.40 21.48 9.08
N GLU A 178 -25.46 21.60 9.90
CA GLU A 178 -25.32 21.92 11.33
C GLU A 178 -24.61 20.81 12.11
N GLU A 179 -24.88 19.55 11.75
CA GLU A 179 -24.21 18.39 12.33
C GLU A 179 -22.78 18.28 11.80
N ALA A 180 -22.56 18.47 10.49
CA ALA A 180 -21.22 18.47 9.90
C ALA A 180 -20.27 19.44 10.61
N THR A 181 -20.71 20.69 10.82
CA THR A 181 -19.95 21.74 11.53
C THR A 181 -19.49 21.30 12.94
N LYS A 182 -20.27 20.44 13.62
CA LYS A 182 -19.91 19.89 14.93
C LYS A 182 -18.75 18.89 14.82
N TRP A 183 -18.78 18.02 13.80
CA TRP A 183 -17.76 17.00 13.57
C TRP A 183 -16.47 17.55 12.98
N GLU A 184 -16.53 18.58 12.11
CA GLU A 184 -15.34 19.33 11.65
C GLU A 184 -14.55 19.90 12.84
N ARG A 185 -15.25 20.58 13.76
CA ARG A 185 -14.63 21.11 14.99
C ARG A 185 -14.04 19.99 15.84
N GLN A 186 -14.71 18.85 15.94
CA GLN A 186 -14.21 17.72 16.71
C GLN A 186 -12.99 17.06 16.06
N ALA A 187 -12.88 17.04 14.73
CA ALA A 187 -11.69 16.60 14.03
C ALA A 187 -10.47 17.43 14.46
N VAL A 188 -10.57 18.77 14.42
CA VAL A 188 -9.50 19.68 14.87
C VAL A 188 -9.15 19.49 16.35
N VAL A 189 -10.16 19.29 17.21
CA VAL A 189 -9.94 18.98 18.65
C VAL A 189 -9.19 17.65 18.82
N ALA A 190 -9.54 16.62 18.05
CA ALA A 190 -8.86 15.33 18.09
C ALA A 190 -7.42 15.41 17.57
N GLU A 191 -7.14 16.21 16.53
CA GLU A 191 -5.78 16.44 16.03
C GLU A 191 -4.88 17.12 17.06
N ASN A 192 -5.39 18.20 17.67
CA ASN A 192 -4.69 18.91 18.74
C ASN A 192 -4.43 18.01 19.96
N ALA A 193 -5.39 17.13 20.30
CA ALA A 193 -5.21 16.16 21.38
C ALA A 193 -4.18 15.06 21.07
N LEU A 194 -3.90 14.81 19.79
CA LEU A 194 -2.95 13.79 19.31
C LEU A 194 -1.60 14.37 18.87
N GLY A 195 -1.47 15.70 18.75
CA GLY A 195 -0.27 16.35 18.23
C GLY A 195 -0.01 16.04 16.75
N VAL A 196 -1.07 15.99 15.92
CA VAL A 196 -1.00 15.66 14.48
C VAL A 196 -1.53 16.81 13.61
N GLY A 197 -1.27 16.75 12.30
CA GLY A 197 -1.67 17.80 11.36
C GLY A 197 -0.95 19.11 11.67
N GLU A 198 -1.70 20.21 11.75
CA GLU A 198 -1.15 21.54 12.09
C GLU A 198 -0.56 21.63 13.51
N PHE A 199 -0.83 20.65 14.38
CA PHE A 199 -0.34 20.58 15.76
C PHE A 199 0.88 19.68 15.93
N ALA A 200 1.43 19.12 14.85
CA ALA A 200 2.65 18.33 14.90
C ALA A 200 3.88 19.21 15.19
N GLU A 201 4.73 18.79 16.13
CA GLU A 201 6.00 19.48 16.37
C GLU A 201 6.92 19.33 15.15
N PRO A 202 7.56 20.41 14.65
CA PRO A 202 8.41 20.33 13.47
C PRO A 202 9.68 19.52 13.77
N GLU A 203 10.04 18.60 12.87
CA GLU A 203 11.30 17.86 12.97
C GLU A 203 12.48 18.81 12.73
N ILE A 204 13.15 19.21 13.83
CA ILE A 204 14.35 20.04 13.78
C ILE A 204 15.53 19.14 13.38
N VAL A 205 15.77 19.03 12.06
CA VAL A 205 16.99 18.45 11.53
C VAL A 205 18.14 19.42 11.77
N ASP A 206 19.11 19.02 12.60
CA ASP A 206 20.33 19.79 12.77
C ASP A 206 21.16 19.75 11.47
N LEU A 207 21.28 20.91 10.82
CA LEU A 207 22.08 21.10 9.61
C LEU A 207 23.52 21.52 9.94
N GLY A 208 23.92 21.44 11.22
CA GLY A 208 25.29 21.64 11.68
C GLY A 208 26.27 20.77 10.90
N TRP A 209 27.09 21.40 10.08
CA TRP A 209 28.24 20.75 9.49
C TRP A 209 29.28 20.58 10.60
N ASP A 210 29.45 19.34 11.09
CA ASP A 210 30.63 18.96 11.88
C ASP A 210 31.88 19.02 10.98
N GLU A 211 32.34 20.24 10.72
CA GLU A 211 33.48 20.55 9.84
C GLU A 211 34.84 20.20 10.50
N GLU A 212 34.83 19.46 11.62
CA GLU A 212 35.99 19.24 12.49
C GLU A 212 36.34 17.76 12.78
N GLU A 213 36.01 16.80 11.91
CA GLU A 213 36.66 15.46 11.91
C GLU A 213 37.66 15.24 10.75
N GLY A 214 38.17 16.34 10.17
CA GLY A 214 39.22 16.31 9.14
C GLY A 214 40.68 16.44 9.64
N ALA A 215 40.90 16.79 10.92
CA ALA A 215 42.17 17.39 11.37
C ALA A 215 42.95 16.62 12.46
N ALA A 216 42.47 15.47 12.96
CA ALA A 216 43.12 14.72 14.04
C ALA A 216 44.22 13.72 13.58
N ALA A 217 44.99 14.07 12.55
CA ALA A 217 46.07 13.21 12.06
C ALA A 217 47.39 13.40 12.83
N ARG A 218 47.88 12.30 13.42
CA ARG A 218 49.28 12.01 13.87
C ARG A 218 49.76 12.54 15.24
N LYS A 219 50.02 11.58 16.13
CA LYS A 219 51.41 11.13 16.45
C LYS A 219 51.43 9.82 17.26
N PRO A 220 52.13 8.76 16.81
CA PRO A 220 52.51 7.64 17.68
C PRO A 220 53.81 7.97 18.45
N ARG A 221 53.94 7.54 19.71
CA ARG A 221 55.24 7.63 20.42
C ARG A 221 55.50 6.55 21.47
N PHE A 222 56.09 5.45 21.00
CA PHE A 222 57.11 4.60 21.65
C PHE A 222 56.85 3.88 22.99
N GLN A 223 57.07 2.55 22.96
CA GLN A 223 57.31 1.68 24.11
C GLN A 223 58.75 1.81 24.68
N LYS A 224 58.91 1.53 25.99
CA LYS A 224 59.97 0.66 26.58
C LYS A 224 59.69 0.43 28.09
N THR A 225 59.35 -0.79 28.53
CA THR A 225 60.18 -1.96 29.00
C THR A 225 60.59 -1.95 30.49
N ASP A 226 60.02 -2.94 31.21
CA ASP A 226 60.65 -3.91 32.13
C ASP A 226 60.92 -3.63 33.64
N GLY A 227 60.67 -4.70 34.44
CA GLY A 227 60.85 -4.86 35.91
C GLY A 227 59.52 -4.86 36.68
N GLY A 228 58.98 -5.93 37.30
CA GLY A 228 59.61 -7.01 38.08
C GLY A 228 59.91 -6.52 39.51
N THR A 229 59.38 -7.05 40.62
CA THR A 229 58.51 -8.23 40.92
C THR A 229 57.42 -7.82 41.97
N ASP A 230 56.62 -8.63 42.69
CA ASP A 230 56.64 -10.08 43.00
C ASP A 230 55.30 -10.70 43.47
N VAL A 231 55.33 -12.03 43.64
CA VAL A 231 54.43 -13.04 44.26
C VAL A 231 53.45 -12.61 45.39
N VAL A 232 52.17 -13.03 45.28
CA VAL A 232 51.55 -14.09 46.13
C VAL A 232 50.57 -14.92 45.29
N GLN A 233 50.65 -16.25 45.40
CA GLN A 233 49.79 -17.23 44.75
C GLN A 233 48.91 -17.91 45.81
N ALA A 234 47.61 -18.05 45.57
CA ALA A 234 46.71 -18.90 46.36
C ALA A 234 45.53 -19.35 45.49
N ASP A 235 45.35 -20.67 45.39
CA ASP A 235 44.40 -21.38 44.53
C ASP A 235 44.26 -22.81 45.13
N PRO A 236 43.22 -23.58 44.82
CA PRO A 236 41.79 -23.31 45.07
C PRO A 236 41.13 -24.42 45.92
N GLU A 237 39.94 -24.18 46.49
CA GLU A 237 39.03 -25.30 46.83
C GLU A 237 37.58 -25.00 46.45
N THR A 238 36.92 -26.05 45.96
CA THR A 238 35.62 -26.07 45.30
C THR A 238 34.45 -26.28 46.25
N VAL A 239 33.31 -25.66 45.97
CA VAL A 239 32.01 -26.31 46.27
C VAL A 239 31.14 -26.31 45.01
N ILE A 240 30.70 -27.50 44.66
CA ILE A 240 29.92 -27.87 43.47
C ILE A 240 28.45 -27.52 43.66
N ALA A 241 27.80 -27.01 42.61
CA ALA A 241 26.35 -27.02 42.46
C ALA A 241 26.00 -27.47 41.04
N GLU A 242 25.07 -28.42 40.96
CA GLU A 242 24.80 -29.29 39.82
C GLU A 242 23.47 -28.92 39.15
N ALA A 243 23.45 -28.78 37.82
CA ALA A 243 22.25 -28.92 37.00
C ALA A 243 22.68 -29.25 35.56
N ALA A 244 22.26 -30.42 35.06
CA ALA A 244 22.68 -30.96 33.77
C ALA A 244 21.86 -30.41 32.58
N ALA A 245 22.41 -30.60 31.38
CA ALA A 245 21.76 -30.35 30.10
C ALA A 245 21.03 -31.60 29.56
N ALA A 246 20.56 -31.52 28.31
CA ALA A 246 19.85 -32.52 27.50
C ALA A 246 18.34 -32.66 27.82
N ASP A 247 17.46 -32.94 26.85
CA ASP A 247 17.65 -33.12 25.41
C ASP A 247 16.41 -32.63 24.62
N ALA A 248 16.54 -32.48 23.31
CA ALA A 248 15.42 -32.22 22.42
C ALA A 248 14.60 -33.49 22.17
N ALA A 249 13.27 -33.36 22.14
CA ALA A 249 12.36 -34.38 21.61
C ALA A 249 11.54 -33.77 20.48
N HIS A 250 11.79 -34.27 19.28
CA HIS A 250 10.91 -34.12 18.11
C HIS A 250 9.63 -34.90 18.39
N ASP A 251 8.46 -34.35 18.07
CA ASP A 251 7.22 -35.13 18.00
C ASP A 251 6.52 -34.75 16.69
N ASP A 252 6.40 -35.73 15.81
CA ASP A 252 5.81 -35.57 14.48
C ASP A 252 4.29 -35.72 14.59
N VAL A 253 3.55 -34.71 14.15
CA VAL A 253 2.10 -34.80 13.99
C VAL A 253 1.78 -34.76 12.50
N GLU A 254 1.66 -35.94 11.91
CA GLU A 254 0.99 -36.12 10.62
C GLU A 254 -0.45 -35.57 10.74
N VAL A 255 -0.84 -34.68 9.83
CA VAL A 255 -2.23 -34.27 9.65
C VAL A 255 -2.61 -34.54 8.19
N ASP A 256 -3.70 -35.28 8.05
CA ASP A 256 -4.06 -36.05 6.85
C ASP A 256 -4.47 -35.20 5.64
N ASP A 257 -4.30 -35.78 4.46
CA ASP A 257 -4.58 -35.17 3.16
C ASP A 257 -6.10 -35.03 2.93
N ALA A 258 -6.53 -33.83 2.53
CA ALA A 258 -7.92 -33.57 2.15
C ALA A 258 -7.99 -32.61 0.96
N GLU A 259 -7.87 -33.20 -0.23
CA GLU A 259 -8.17 -32.63 -1.54
C GLU A 259 -9.41 -31.70 -1.53
N ALA A 260 -9.25 -30.49 -2.09
CA ALA A 260 -10.35 -29.55 -2.32
C ALA A 260 -10.08 -28.69 -3.57
N ASP A 261 -10.36 -29.30 -4.72
CA ASP A 261 -10.83 -28.70 -5.97
C ASP A 261 -10.16 -27.40 -6.47
N TYR A 262 -9.09 -27.64 -7.23
CA TYR A 262 -8.64 -26.88 -8.40
C TYR A 262 -9.79 -26.15 -9.15
N PHE A 263 -9.89 -24.83 -8.98
CA PHE A 263 -10.74 -23.99 -9.84
C PHE A 263 -9.91 -23.43 -11.00
N GLU A 264 -9.97 -24.13 -12.12
CA GLU A 264 -9.39 -23.71 -13.40
C GLU A 264 -10.22 -22.55 -13.97
N SER A 265 -9.69 -21.32 -13.89
CA SER A 265 -10.26 -20.19 -14.61
C SER A 265 -9.71 -20.19 -16.04
N ASP A 266 -10.47 -20.73 -16.97
CA ASP A 266 -10.34 -20.44 -18.40
C ASP A 266 -10.41 -18.92 -18.62
N ASP A 267 -9.28 -18.31 -19.00
CA ASP A 267 -9.24 -16.97 -19.59
C ASP A 267 -8.37 -17.04 -20.86
N PRO A 268 -8.93 -17.59 -21.97
CA PRO A 268 -8.19 -17.75 -23.22
C PRO A 268 -8.20 -16.46 -24.04
N GLU A 269 -7.00 -16.02 -24.42
CA GLU A 269 -6.71 -15.23 -25.63
C GLU A 269 -7.45 -13.89 -25.77
N SER A 270 -6.80 -12.80 -25.31
CA SER A 270 -7.05 -11.44 -25.83
C SER A 270 -5.84 -10.86 -26.57
N ASP A 271 -5.00 -11.72 -27.13
CA ASP A 271 -4.01 -11.36 -28.16
C ASP A 271 -4.56 -11.80 -29.54
N ILE A 272 -5.36 -10.93 -30.18
CA ILE A 272 -5.49 -10.97 -31.65
C ILE A 272 -4.96 -9.68 -32.25
N ASP A 273 -3.92 -9.86 -33.05
CA ASP A 273 -3.08 -8.86 -33.68
C ASP A 273 -3.84 -7.73 -34.39
N SER A 274 -3.23 -6.55 -34.32
CA SER A 274 -3.44 -5.52 -35.33
C SER A 274 -2.82 -6.00 -36.65
N ILE A 275 -3.66 -6.32 -37.62
CA ILE A 275 -3.27 -6.48 -39.02
C ILE A 275 -3.91 -5.34 -39.80
N ASP A 276 -3.06 -4.47 -40.35
CA ASP A 276 -3.41 -3.61 -41.48
C ASP A 276 -3.62 -4.50 -42.71
N GLU A 277 -4.77 -4.36 -43.38
CA GLU A 277 -4.96 -4.82 -44.77
C GLU A 277 -5.50 -3.64 -45.60
N ASP A 278 -4.56 -2.98 -46.27
CA ASP A 278 -4.61 -2.52 -47.66
C ASP A 278 -5.95 -1.94 -48.17
N ALA A 279 -6.04 -0.62 -48.11
CA ALA A 279 -6.91 0.15 -48.99
C ALA A 279 -6.24 0.33 -50.35
N ASP A 280 -6.46 -0.61 -51.28
CA ASP A 280 -6.00 -0.49 -52.66
C ASP A 280 -6.66 0.73 -53.34
N GLU A 281 -5.80 1.64 -53.83
CA GLU A 281 -6.17 2.63 -54.84
C GLU A 281 -6.35 1.92 -56.19
N ASP A 282 -7.52 2.07 -56.81
CA ASP A 282 -7.61 2.04 -58.28
C ASP A 282 -8.51 3.18 -58.72
N ALA A 283 -7.88 4.21 -59.28
CA ALA A 283 -8.54 5.25 -60.02
C ALA A 283 -8.57 4.85 -61.49
N ASP A 284 -9.69 5.10 -62.17
CA ASP A 284 -9.62 5.46 -63.58
C ASP A 284 -10.72 6.49 -63.89
N GLU A 285 -10.30 7.49 -64.66
CA GLU A 285 -11.12 8.62 -65.09
C GLU A 285 -11.97 8.20 -66.30
N GLU A 286 -13.15 8.80 -66.49
CA GLU A 286 -13.48 9.39 -67.79
C GLU A 286 -14.59 10.43 -67.69
N GLN A 287 -14.39 11.54 -68.39
CA GLN A 287 -15.35 12.64 -68.54
C GLN A 287 -16.20 12.36 -69.78
N GLU A 288 -17.51 12.65 -69.77
CA GLU A 288 -18.13 13.22 -70.96
C GLU A 288 -19.39 14.03 -70.67
N GLU A 289 -19.74 14.90 -71.63
CA GLU A 289 -20.67 16.00 -71.47
C GLU A 289 -22.11 15.66 -71.88
N GLY A 290 -23.08 16.39 -71.31
CA GLY A 290 -24.09 17.04 -72.13
C GLY A 290 -25.53 16.52 -72.15
N GLN A 291 -26.42 17.46 -72.49
CA GLN A 291 -27.79 17.32 -72.98
C GLN A 291 -28.83 16.78 -71.99
N GLU A 292 -29.77 17.59 -71.50
CA GLU A 292 -30.87 18.34 -72.16
C GLU A 292 -32.22 17.60 -72.14
N GLU A 293 -33.21 18.34 -71.63
CA GLU A 293 -34.64 18.29 -71.91
C GLU A 293 -35.56 17.12 -71.52
N ALA A 294 -36.75 17.58 -71.09
CA ALA A 294 -38.09 17.01 -71.28
C ALA A 294 -38.51 15.77 -70.47
N GLY A 295 -39.69 15.87 -69.84
CA GLY A 295 -40.42 14.69 -69.37
C GLY A 295 -41.39 14.94 -68.22
N GLU A 296 -42.58 15.43 -68.58
CA GLU A 296 -43.85 15.30 -67.85
C GLU A 296 -43.94 14.03 -66.97
N GLY A 297 -44.49 14.02 -65.75
CA GLY A 297 -45.61 14.83 -65.25
C GLY A 297 -46.90 14.00 -65.15
N ASN A 298 -47.05 13.18 -64.11
CA ASN A 298 -48.37 12.74 -63.58
C ASN A 298 -48.16 12.15 -62.15
N ARG A 299 -48.71 12.75 -61.10
CA ARG A 299 -50.09 12.62 -60.57
C ARG A 299 -50.43 11.23 -59.99
N ASN A 300 -50.68 11.26 -58.68
CA ASN A 300 -51.48 10.37 -57.83
C ASN A 300 -52.25 9.22 -58.49
N GLY A 301 -52.06 8.03 -57.90
CA GLY A 301 -53.11 7.05 -57.62
C GLY A 301 -53.01 6.68 -56.14
#